data_AF-A0AAU9PN35-F1
#
_entry.id   AF-A0AAU9PN35-F1
#
_cell.length_a   1.000
_cell.length_b   1.000
_cell.length_c   1.000
_cell.angle_alpha   90.00
_cell.angle_beta   90.00
_cell.angle_gamma   90.00
#
_symmetry.space_group_name_H-M   'P 1'
#
loop_
_entity.id
_entity.type
_entity.pdbx_description
1 polymer ?
#
loop_
_entity_poly.entity_id
_entity_poly.type
_entity_poly.pdbx_seq_one_letter_code
_entity_poly.pdbx_strand_id
1 'polypeptide(L)'
;MALALTQFQALCGFITSEELDVVLESVPEINELVGINEIENGEVKVKEDRVLCRSIFTKLMSVDRDAISTSLSRLISRLNREKETRELSSKEELVLKLEKQYPNDVGVLAALLLNHLILNPGEALYIGANDPHAYLTGECVECMAASDNVV
;
A
#
# COMPACT_ATOMS: atom_id res chain seq x y z
N MET A 1 -12.50 -3.43 -14.46
CA MET A 1 -12.54 -1.97 -14.69
C MET A 1 -13.51 -1.39 -13.69
N ALA A 2 -13.14 -0.30 -13.01
CA ALA A 2 -14.04 0.44 -12.13
C ALA A 2 -14.23 1.87 -12.68
N LEU A 3 -15.48 2.32 -12.80
CA LEU A 3 -15.85 3.68 -13.20
C LEU A 3 -16.49 4.39 -12.01
N ALA A 4 -15.90 5.47 -11.55
CA ALA A 4 -16.34 6.20 -10.36
C ALA A 4 -17.68 6.90 -10.59
N LEU A 5 -18.65 6.68 -9.69
CA LEU A 5 -19.95 7.39 -9.65
C LEU A 5 -19.93 8.54 -8.65
N THR A 6 -19.25 8.34 -7.52
CA THR A 6 -18.88 9.39 -6.55
C THR A 6 -17.37 9.59 -6.58
N GLN A 7 -16.83 10.45 -5.72
CA GLN A 7 -15.40 10.35 -5.42
C GLN A 7 -15.10 8.94 -4.90
N PHE A 8 -14.16 8.25 -5.55
CA PHE A 8 -13.86 6.84 -5.33
C PHE A 8 -12.38 6.67 -5.01
N GLN A 9 -12.05 5.96 -3.93
CA GLN A 9 -10.67 5.72 -3.52
C GLN A 9 -10.32 4.25 -3.69
N ALA A 10 -9.17 3.97 -4.28
CA ALA A 10 -8.67 2.63 -4.51
C ALA A 10 -7.16 2.55 -4.31
N LEU A 11 -6.68 1.34 -4.02
CA LEU A 11 -5.29 0.93 -4.16
C LEU A 11 -5.17 0.15 -5.46
N CYS A 12 -4.16 0.43 -6.29
CA CYS A 12 -3.94 -0.35 -7.51
C CYS A 12 -2.49 -0.31 -7.99
N GLY A 13 -1.88 -1.49 -8.11
CA GLY A 13 -0.51 -1.67 -8.58
C GLY A 13 0.54 -1.14 -7.60
N PHE A 14 1.78 -1.58 -7.77
CA PHE A 14 2.90 -1.12 -6.95
C PHE A 14 3.26 0.33 -7.26
N ILE A 15 3.72 1.03 -6.21
CA ILE A 15 4.30 2.38 -6.31
C ILE A 15 5.58 2.38 -7.13
N THR A 16 6.00 3.58 -7.54
CA THR A 16 7.28 3.82 -8.22
C THR A 16 8.47 3.61 -7.28
N SER A 17 9.68 3.45 -7.82
CA SER A 17 10.89 3.32 -6.98
C SER A 17 11.16 4.58 -6.17
N GLU A 18 10.92 5.76 -6.76
CA GLU A 18 11.11 7.03 -6.06
C GLU A 18 10.15 7.13 -4.86
N GLU A 19 8.91 6.68 -5.00
CA GLU A 19 7.99 6.60 -3.88
C GLU A 19 8.35 5.50 -2.88
N LEU A 20 8.92 4.38 -3.34
CA LEU A 20 9.37 3.30 -2.47
C LEU A 20 10.48 3.81 -1.56
N ASP A 21 11.48 4.50 -2.10
CA ASP A 21 12.57 5.09 -1.31
C ASP A 21 12.03 6.01 -0.23
N VAL A 22 11.07 6.89 -0.58
CA VAL A 22 10.38 7.75 0.38
C VAL A 22 9.65 6.95 1.46
N VAL A 23 8.98 5.86 1.10
CA VAL A 23 8.30 4.98 2.08
C VAL A 23 9.32 4.31 3.01
N LEU A 24 10.45 3.83 2.49
CA LEU A 24 11.48 3.17 3.30
C LEU A 24 12.20 4.13 4.23
N GLU A 25 12.39 5.39 3.81
CA GLU A 25 12.95 6.45 4.66
C GLU A 25 11.96 6.93 5.73
N SER A 26 10.68 7.09 5.38
CA SER A 26 9.65 7.61 6.29
C SER A 26 9.03 6.56 7.21
N VAL A 27 9.11 5.27 6.85
CA VAL A 27 8.49 4.15 7.57
C VAL A 27 9.54 3.10 7.94
N PRO A 28 10.40 3.38 8.95
CA PRO A 28 11.43 2.45 9.41
C PRO A 28 10.86 1.10 9.87
N GLU A 29 9.60 1.05 10.33
CA GLU A 29 8.94 -0.19 10.74
C GLU A 29 8.84 -1.21 9.59
N ILE A 30 8.69 -0.76 8.35
CA ILE A 30 8.72 -1.66 7.19
C ILE A 30 10.13 -2.21 6.99
N ASN A 31 11.15 -1.35 7.07
CA ASN A 31 12.54 -1.79 6.89
C ASN A 31 12.96 -2.81 7.97
N GLU A 32 12.57 -2.58 9.22
CA GLU A 32 12.81 -3.51 10.35
C GLU A 32 12.16 -4.89 10.12
N LEU A 33 10.95 -4.92 9.54
CA LEU A 33 10.23 -6.16 9.26
C LEU A 33 10.84 -6.95 8.09
N VAL A 34 11.31 -6.25 7.05
CA VAL A 34 11.65 -6.87 5.76
C VAL A 34 13.15 -7.10 5.60
N GLY A 35 13.98 -6.40 6.37
CA GLY A 35 15.44 -6.53 6.36
C GLY A 35 16.06 -6.15 5.02
N ILE A 36 15.95 -4.88 4.62
CA ILE A 36 16.29 -4.43 3.25
C ILE A 36 17.81 -4.36 3.03
N ASN A 37 18.61 -4.35 4.10
CA ASN A 37 20.08 -4.36 4.04
C ASN A 37 20.69 -5.56 3.30
N GLU A 38 19.92 -6.61 2.98
CA GLU A 38 20.37 -7.76 2.20
C GLU A 38 20.05 -7.67 0.70
N ILE A 39 19.36 -6.61 0.23
CA ILE A 39 18.81 -6.56 -1.13
C ILE A 39 19.74 -5.86 -2.14
N GLU A 40 20.82 -5.22 -1.69
CA GLU A 40 21.77 -4.55 -2.58
C GLU A 40 22.90 -5.47 -3.05
N ASN A 41 22.78 -5.95 -4.29
CA ASN A 41 23.90 -6.16 -5.21
C ASN A 41 23.39 -6.18 -6.66
N GLY A 42 23.21 -4.99 -7.26
CA GLY A 42 23.01 -4.86 -8.70
C GLY A 42 22.41 -3.51 -9.10
N GLU A 43 23.05 -2.83 -10.05
CA GLU A 43 22.59 -1.58 -10.67
C GLU A 43 21.21 -1.77 -11.34
N VAL A 44 20.19 -1.00 -10.95
CA VAL A 44 18.80 -1.23 -11.36
C VAL A 44 18.32 -0.29 -12.48
N LYS A 45 17.79 -0.89 -13.56
CA LYS A 45 16.97 -0.25 -14.60
C LYS A 45 15.48 -0.47 -14.29
N VAL A 46 14.61 0.47 -14.66
CA VAL A 46 13.13 0.56 -14.50
C VAL A 46 12.27 -0.74 -14.48
N LYS A 47 12.74 -1.87 -15.05
CA LYS A 47 12.09 -3.19 -14.93
C LYS A 47 12.34 -3.89 -13.59
N GLU A 48 13.42 -3.59 -12.90
CA GLU A 48 13.80 -4.18 -11.60
C GLU A 48 13.07 -3.50 -10.42
N ASP A 49 12.56 -2.28 -10.61
CA ASP A 49 11.77 -1.52 -9.63
C ASP A 49 10.54 -2.29 -9.10
N ARG A 50 9.74 -2.83 -10.03
CA ARG A 50 8.60 -3.68 -9.67
C ARG A 50 9.02 -5.01 -9.04
N VAL A 51 10.23 -5.48 -9.28
CA VAL A 51 10.75 -6.70 -8.68
C VAL A 51 11.09 -6.45 -7.22
N LEU A 52 11.70 -5.31 -6.90
CA LEU A 52 11.99 -4.92 -5.52
C LEU A 52 10.72 -4.72 -4.70
N CYS A 53 9.78 -3.88 -5.16
CA CYS A 53 8.48 -3.69 -4.52
C CYS A 53 7.76 -5.02 -4.29
N ARG A 54 7.72 -5.89 -5.30
CA ARG A 54 7.11 -7.23 -5.20
C ARG A 54 7.83 -8.13 -4.19
N SER A 55 9.17 -8.06 -4.13
CA SER A 55 9.98 -8.80 -3.17
C SER A 55 9.67 -8.37 -1.73
N ILE A 56 9.64 -7.05 -1.48
CA ILE A 56 9.28 -6.46 -0.19
C ILE A 56 7.85 -6.87 0.20
N PHE A 57 6.90 -6.74 -0.73
CA PHE A 57 5.51 -7.15 -0.52
C PHE A 57 5.40 -8.64 -0.18
N THR A 58 6.12 -9.51 -0.89
CA THR A 58 6.11 -10.97 -0.67
C THR A 58 6.67 -11.32 0.71
N LYS A 59 7.80 -10.71 1.09
CA LYS A 59 8.37 -10.88 2.43
C LYS A 59 7.39 -10.40 3.50
N LEU A 60 6.79 -9.21 3.32
CA LEU A 60 5.81 -8.64 4.24
C LEU A 60 4.61 -9.59 4.46
N MET A 61 4.08 -10.17 3.38
CA MET A 61 2.98 -11.14 3.44
C MET A 61 3.36 -12.47 4.12
N SER A 62 4.66 -12.70 4.37
CA SER A 62 5.19 -13.91 5.03
C SER A 62 5.60 -13.67 6.48
N VAL A 63 5.52 -12.42 6.96
CA VAL A 63 5.85 -12.06 8.35
C VAL A 63 4.76 -12.57 9.28
N ASP A 64 5.17 -13.01 10.48
CA ASP A 64 4.24 -13.46 11.51
C ASP A 64 3.30 -12.33 11.99
N ARG A 65 2.06 -12.70 12.31
CA ARG A 65 1.01 -11.75 12.72
C ARG A 65 1.41 -10.94 13.96
N ASP A 66 2.11 -11.53 14.92
CA ASP A 66 2.50 -10.82 16.15
C ASP A 66 3.58 -9.76 15.85
N ALA A 67 4.47 -10.05 14.90
CA ALA A 67 5.47 -9.08 14.42
C ALA A 67 4.81 -7.93 13.64
N ILE A 68 3.80 -8.22 12.80
CA ILE A 68 2.98 -7.21 12.12
C ILE A 68 2.27 -6.31 13.14
N SER A 69 1.56 -6.91 14.10
CA SER A 69 0.83 -6.20 15.16
C SER A 69 1.74 -5.27 15.98
N THR A 70 2.93 -5.77 16.36
CA THR A 70 3.93 -4.99 17.09
C THR A 70 4.43 -3.80 16.28
N SER A 71 4.69 -4.02 15.00
CA SER A 71 5.20 -2.98 14.09
C SER A 71 4.14 -1.92 13.77
N LEU A 72 2.90 -2.34 13.53
CA LEU A 72 1.76 -1.43 13.36
C LEU A 72 1.53 -0.58 14.61
N SER A 73 1.52 -1.20 15.80
CA SER A 73 1.35 -0.47 17.06
C SER A 73 2.41 0.65 17.23
N ARG A 74 3.66 0.38 16.84
CA ARG A 74 4.75 1.38 16.84
C ARG A 74 4.51 2.47 15.80
N LEU A 75 4.20 2.11 14.56
CA LEU A 75 3.92 3.03 13.47
C LEU A 75 2.78 3.98 13.82
N ILE A 76 1.66 3.44 14.30
CA ILE A 76 0.46 4.22 14.66
C ILE A 76 0.74 5.16 15.82
N SER A 77 1.48 4.70 16.84
CA SER A 77 1.90 5.56 17.95
C SER A 77 2.79 6.72 17.48
N ARG A 78 3.72 6.44 16.56
CA ARG A 78 4.60 7.45 15.96
C ARG A 78 3.81 8.46 15.14
N LEU A 79 2.95 8.01 14.23
CA LEU A 79 2.13 8.89 13.38
C LEU A 79 1.18 9.76 14.19
N ASN A 80 0.55 9.22 15.25
CA ASN A 80 -0.31 10.03 16.12
C ASN A 80 0.46 11.16 16.81
N ARG A 81 1.69 10.92 17.26
CA ARG A 81 2.56 11.96 17.84
C ARG A 81 3.01 12.97 16.79
N GLU A 82 3.37 12.51 15.60
CA GLU A 82 3.84 13.39 14.51
C GLU A 82 2.71 14.27 13.95
N LYS A 83 1.47 13.79 13.98
CA LYS A 83 0.28 14.58 13.62
C LYS A 83 0.09 15.83 14.50
N GLU A 84 0.64 15.85 15.70
CA GLU A 84 0.60 17.02 16.59
C GLU A 84 1.61 18.11 16.19
N THR A 85 2.65 17.76 15.43
CA THR A 85 3.78 18.65 15.12
C THR A 85 3.94 18.96 13.63
N ARG A 86 3.42 18.12 12.75
CA ARG A 86 3.42 18.30 11.29
C ARG A 86 2.14 17.76 10.66
N GLU A 87 1.88 18.19 9.42
CA GLU A 87 0.88 17.54 8.58
C GLU A 87 1.39 16.16 8.13
N LEU A 88 0.48 15.18 8.16
CA LEU A 88 0.75 13.84 7.68
C LEU A 88 0.57 13.79 6.15
N SER A 89 1.34 12.95 5.48
CA SER A 89 1.12 12.68 4.07
C SER A 89 -0.17 11.88 3.84
N SER A 90 -0.72 11.91 2.64
CA SER A 90 -1.94 11.16 2.29
C SER A 90 -1.83 9.66 2.59
N LYS A 91 -0.65 9.07 2.42
CA LYS A 91 -0.38 7.65 2.72
C LYS A 91 -0.35 7.38 4.24
N GLU A 92 0.20 8.30 5.03
CA GLU A 92 0.22 8.18 6.50
C GLU A 92 -1.19 8.35 7.10
N GLU A 93 -1.98 9.29 6.57
CA GLU A 93 -3.39 9.42 6.94
C GLU A 93 -4.19 8.17 6.57
N LEU A 94 -3.91 7.59 5.39
CA LEU A 94 -4.52 6.35 4.96
C LEU A 94 -4.18 5.20 5.92
N VAL A 95 -2.94 5.08 6.39
CA VAL A 95 -2.54 4.07 7.38
C VAL A 95 -3.38 4.20 8.65
N LEU A 96 -3.51 5.40 9.21
CA LEU A 96 -4.34 5.63 10.41
C LEU A 96 -5.81 5.27 10.18
N LYS A 97 -6.34 5.55 8.98
CA LYS A 97 -7.72 5.22 8.60
C LYS A 97 -7.91 3.71 8.46
N LEU A 98 -7.00 3.03 7.78
CA LEU A 98 -7.07 1.58 7.54
C LEU A 98 -6.90 0.80 8.84
N GLU A 99 -5.96 1.18 9.72
CA GLU A 99 -5.80 0.55 11.04
C GLU A 99 -7.09 0.62 11.87
N LYS A 100 -7.80 1.75 11.81
CA LYS A 100 -9.08 1.89 12.52
C LYS A 100 -10.15 0.93 12.00
N GLN A 101 -10.13 0.59 10.71
CA GLN A 101 -11.09 -0.31 10.07
C GLN A 101 -10.67 -1.79 10.17
N TYR A 102 -9.36 -2.05 10.07
CA TYR A 102 -8.74 -3.37 10.02
C TYR A 102 -7.55 -3.44 10.99
N PRO A 103 -7.80 -3.52 12.31
CA PRO A 103 -6.73 -3.45 13.29
C PRO A 103 -5.73 -4.61 13.17
N ASN A 104 -4.44 -4.30 13.22
CA ASN A 104 -3.33 -5.27 13.11
C ASN A 104 -3.29 -6.08 11.80
N ASP A 105 -3.88 -5.57 10.71
CA ASP A 105 -3.90 -6.25 9.42
C ASP A 105 -2.66 -5.92 8.59
N VAL A 106 -2.03 -6.93 7.97
CA VAL A 106 -0.86 -6.75 7.10
C VAL A 106 -1.15 -5.82 5.91
N GLY A 107 -2.41 -5.77 5.46
CA GLY A 107 -2.89 -4.88 4.42
C GLY A 107 -2.73 -3.40 4.73
N VAL A 108 -2.69 -3.01 6.02
CA VAL A 108 -2.41 -1.62 6.44
C VAL A 108 -1.00 -1.21 6.03
N LEU A 109 -0.01 -2.09 6.24
CA LEU A 109 1.37 -1.86 5.80
C LEU A 109 1.49 -2.04 4.28
N ALA A 110 0.80 -3.04 3.72
CA ALA A 110 0.84 -3.32 2.30
C ALA A 110 0.31 -2.15 1.45
N ALA A 111 -0.65 -1.38 1.97
CA ALA A 111 -1.19 -0.19 1.33
C ALA A 111 -0.12 0.88 1.04
N LEU A 112 0.94 0.95 1.84
CA LEU A 112 2.06 1.88 1.62
C LEU A 112 2.85 1.54 0.35
N LEU A 113 2.81 0.28 -0.10
CA LEU A 113 3.49 -0.22 -1.29
C LEU A 113 2.62 -0.14 -2.56
N LEU A 114 1.37 0.30 -2.44
CA LEU A 114 0.41 0.42 -3.55
C LEU A 114 0.08 1.87 -3.87
N ASN A 115 -0.26 2.15 -5.13
CA ASN A 115 -0.69 3.49 -5.52
C ASN A 115 -2.05 3.79 -4.89
N HIS A 116 -2.14 4.86 -4.09
CA HIS A 116 -3.41 5.37 -3.57
C HIS A 116 -4.03 6.33 -4.57
N LEU A 117 -5.10 5.87 -5.22
CA LEU A 117 -5.79 6.57 -6.29
C LEU A 117 -7.08 7.19 -5.75
N ILE A 118 -7.33 8.44 -6.12
CA ILE A 118 -8.60 9.15 -5.88
C ILE A 118 -9.18 9.49 -7.25
N LEU A 119 -10.28 8.83 -7.59
CA LEU A 119 -11.01 9.01 -8.83
C LEU A 119 -12.18 9.97 -8.61
N ASN A 120 -12.31 10.98 -9.46
CA ASN A 120 -13.48 11.84 -9.55
C ASN A 120 -14.62 11.13 -10.29
N PRO A 121 -15.88 11.53 -10.07
CA PRO A 121 -17.01 10.99 -10.85
C PRO A 121 -16.76 11.06 -12.36
N GLY A 122 -16.90 9.91 -13.04
CA GLY A 122 -16.63 9.76 -14.48
C GLY A 122 -15.20 9.32 -14.82
N GLU A 123 -14.25 9.33 -13.89
CA GLU A 123 -12.93 8.73 -14.08
C GLU A 123 -12.99 7.21 -13.92
N ALA A 124 -12.12 6.51 -14.64
CA ALA A 124 -12.08 5.05 -14.66
C ALA A 124 -10.69 4.50 -14.35
N LEU A 125 -10.67 3.36 -13.67
CA LEU A 125 -9.50 2.55 -13.39
C LEU A 125 -9.61 1.22 -14.15
N TYR A 126 -8.62 0.94 -15.00
CA TYR A 126 -8.38 -0.41 -15.51
C TYR A 126 -7.46 -1.16 -14.55
N ILE A 127 -7.82 -2.40 -14.25
CA ILE A 127 -7.08 -3.27 -13.34
C ILE A 127 -6.56 -4.43 -14.18
N GLY A 128 -5.24 -4.51 -14.31
CA GLY A 128 -4.57 -5.57 -15.05
C GLY A 128 -4.61 -6.90 -14.30
N ALA A 129 -4.48 -8.00 -15.05
CA ALA A 129 -4.28 -9.30 -14.44
C ALA A 129 -2.98 -9.32 -13.62
N ASN A 130 -3.03 -9.87 -12.40
CA ASN A 130 -1.92 -9.94 -11.44
C ASN A 130 -1.43 -8.59 -10.88
N ASP A 131 -2.23 -7.53 -11.00
CA ASP A 131 -1.99 -6.29 -10.27
C ASP A 131 -2.77 -6.31 -8.94
N PRO A 132 -2.10 -6.19 -7.78
CA PRO A 132 -2.77 -6.10 -6.50
C PRO A 132 -3.60 -4.81 -6.45
N HIS A 133 -4.83 -4.91 -5.96
CA HIS A 133 -5.74 -3.78 -5.87
C HIS A 133 -6.73 -3.97 -4.71
N ALA A 134 -7.27 -2.86 -4.23
CA ALA A 134 -8.32 -2.84 -3.21
C ALA A 134 -9.19 -1.59 -3.37
N TYR A 135 -10.51 -1.75 -3.31
CA TYR A 135 -11.43 -0.61 -3.25
C TYR A 135 -11.61 -0.17 -1.80
N LEU A 136 -11.44 1.13 -1.54
CA LEU A 136 -11.43 1.67 -0.19
C LEU A 136 -12.75 2.35 0.18
N THR A 137 -13.20 3.31 -0.63
CA THR A 137 -14.42 4.09 -0.36
C THR A 137 -15.03 4.65 -1.63
N GLY A 138 -16.36 4.83 -1.63
CA GLY A 138 -17.11 5.47 -2.72
C GLY A 138 -17.95 4.47 -3.51
N GLU A 139 -18.67 4.97 -4.50
CA GLU A 139 -19.54 4.19 -5.38
C GLU A 139 -18.93 4.13 -6.78
N CYS A 140 -18.96 2.95 -7.42
CA CYS A 140 -18.48 2.76 -8.77
C CYS A 140 -19.32 1.74 -9.55
N VAL A 141 -19.25 1.81 -10.88
CA VAL A 141 -19.65 0.71 -11.76
C VAL A 141 -18.43 -0.16 -12.01
N GLU A 142 -18.53 -1.43 -11.65
CA GLU A 142 -17.50 -2.42 -11.95
C GLU A 142 -17.90 -3.29 -13.14
N CYS A 143 -16.97 -3.48 -14.07
CA CYS A 143 -17.10 -4.40 -15.18
C CYS A 143 -15.90 -5.34 -15.23
N MET A 144 -16.16 -6.64 -15.22
CA MET A 144 -15.17 -7.70 -15.22
C MET A 144 -15.55 -8.80 -16.22
N ALA A 145 -14.56 -9.60 -16.63
CA ALA A 145 -14.85 -10.84 -17.35
C ALA A 145 -15.67 -11.77 -16.45
N ALA A 146 -16.43 -12.70 -17.04
CA ALA A 146 -17.22 -13.68 -16.28
C ALA A 146 -16.30 -14.68 -15.54
N SER A 147 -15.74 -14.26 -14.41
CA SER A 147 -14.78 -14.98 -13.58
C SER A 147 -14.85 -14.42 -12.16
N ASP A 148 -14.93 -15.32 -11.17
CA ASP A 148 -14.93 -14.99 -9.75
C ASP A 148 -13.63 -15.42 -9.04
N ASN A 149 -12.57 -15.73 -9.81
CA ASN A 149 -11.27 -16.08 -9.25
C ASN A 149 -10.62 -14.84 -8.60
N VAL A 150 -10.44 -14.89 -7.28
CA VAL A 150 -9.76 -13.87 -6.47
C VAL A 150 -8.76 -14.57 -5.55
N VAL A 151 -7.56 -14.00 -5.41
CA VAL A 151 -6.48 -14.49 -4.54
C VAL A 151 -6.15 -13.42 -3.51
#